data_AF-A1ZEP2-F1
#
_entry.id   AF-A1ZEP2-F1
#
_cell.length_a   1.000
_cell.length_b   1.000
_cell.length_c   1.000
_cell.angle_alpha   90.00
_cell.angle_beta   90.00
_cell.angle_gamma   90.00
#
_symmetry.space_group_name_H-M   'P 1'
#
loop_
_entity.id
_entity.type
_entity.pdbx_description
1 polymer ?
#
loop_
_entity_poly.entity_id
_entity_poly.type
_entity_poly.pdbx_seq_one_letter_code
_entity_poly.pdbx_strand_id
1 'polypeptide(L)'
;MHVSFKLLKIKEVYQKEGLEAGLSLLRSEIETLNTYITIQTHVRKHHPDFVLHLDSILLDEIITPNEWRAAHCFKGGKSTKETARLLSKSHTMIGLHAAKLRELKVLEAEVKKE
;
A
#
# COMPACT_ATOMS: atom_id res chain seq x y z
N MET A 1 -9.65 15.38 -14.21
CA MET A 1 -8.40 14.76 -14.72
C MET A 1 -7.38 14.77 -13.57
N HIS A 2 -7.29 13.71 -12.77
CA HIS A 2 -6.34 13.65 -11.66
C HIS A 2 -4.97 13.22 -12.21
N VAL A 3 -4.11 14.18 -12.57
CA VAL A 3 -2.69 13.87 -12.78
C VAL A 3 -2.13 13.47 -11.43
N SER A 4 -1.55 12.27 -11.35
CA SER A 4 -0.95 11.76 -10.11
C SER A 4 0.15 12.71 -9.63
N PHE A 5 0.12 13.11 -8.36
CA PHE A 5 1.17 13.95 -7.73
C PHE A 5 2.59 13.42 -7.98
N LYS A 6 2.73 12.09 -8.10
CA LYS A 6 3.99 11.43 -8.44
C LYS A 6 4.47 11.75 -9.86
N LEU A 7 3.57 11.79 -10.84
CA LEU A 7 3.93 12.15 -12.22
C LEU A 7 4.33 13.62 -12.33
N LEU A 8 3.68 14.50 -11.56
CA LEU A 8 4.10 15.91 -11.45
C LEU A 8 5.51 16.01 -10.88
N LYS A 9 5.80 15.30 -9.79
CA LYS A 9 7.15 15.25 -9.20
C LYS A 9 8.20 14.71 -10.16
N ILE A 10 7.90 13.64 -10.90
CA ILE A 10 8.82 13.09 -11.92
C ILE A 10 9.10 14.12 -13.01
N LYS A 11 8.05 14.82 -13.49
CA LYS A 11 8.20 15.90 -14.47
C LYS A 11 9.08 17.03 -13.93
N GLU A 12 8.88 17.46 -12.69
CA GLU A 12 9.67 18.51 -12.07
C GLU A 12 11.15 18.13 -11.94
N VAL A 13 11.44 16.90 -11.48
CA VAL A 13 12.82 16.39 -11.37
C VAL A 13 13.45 16.28 -12.76
N TYR A 14 12.72 15.77 -13.75
CA TYR A 14 13.19 15.72 -15.14
C TYR A 14 13.56 17.11 -15.67
N GLN A 15 12.75 18.14 -15.37
CA GLN A 15 12.99 19.51 -15.81
C GLN A 15 14.16 20.20 -15.08
N LYS A 16 14.40 19.86 -13.80
CA LYS A 16 15.44 20.50 -12.98
C LYS A 16 16.79 19.79 -13.02
N GLU A 17 16.77 18.46 -12.99
CA GLU A 17 17.93 17.59 -12.78
C GLU A 17 18.26 16.76 -14.04
N GLY A 18 17.38 16.77 -15.05
CA GLY A 18 17.61 16.13 -16.34
C GLY A 18 17.11 14.70 -16.45
N LEU A 19 17.44 14.08 -17.59
CA LEU A 19 16.89 12.79 -18.02
C LEU A 19 17.17 11.65 -17.05
N GLU A 20 18.43 11.50 -16.60
CA GLU A 20 18.81 10.37 -15.73
C GLU A 20 18.09 10.39 -14.38
N ALA A 21 18.03 11.56 -13.73
CA ALA A 21 17.33 11.72 -12.46
C ALA A 21 15.82 11.43 -12.58
N GLY A 22 15.19 11.97 -13.64
CA GLY A 22 13.77 11.70 -13.93
C GLY A 22 13.48 10.22 -14.19
N LEU A 23 14.31 9.55 -15.01
CA LEU A 23 14.17 8.13 -15.30
C LEU A 23 14.40 7.24 -14.07
N SER A 24 15.40 7.59 -13.24
CA SER A 24 15.68 6.89 -11.99
C SER A 24 14.48 6.92 -11.05
N LEU A 25 13.86 8.10 -10.86
CA LEU A 25 12.66 8.23 -10.04
C LEU A 25 11.48 7.45 -10.63
N LEU A 26 11.25 7.54 -11.94
CA LEU A 26 10.19 6.78 -12.61
C LEU A 26 10.36 5.26 -12.43
N ARG A 27 11.59 4.75 -12.58
CA ARG A 27 11.89 3.32 -12.40
C ARG A 27 11.58 2.88 -10.97
N SER A 28 12.00 3.66 -9.97
CA SER A 28 11.70 3.34 -8.57
C SER A 28 10.20 3.28 -8.27
N GLU A 29 9.42 4.18 -8.89
CA GLU A 29 7.95 4.16 -8.76
C GLU A 29 7.32 2.92 -9.41
N ILE A 30 7.80 2.53 -10.60
CA ILE A 30 7.37 1.30 -11.28
C ILE A 30 7.70 0.06 -10.44
N GLU A 31 8.92 -0.03 -9.90
CA GLU A 31 9.35 -1.13 -9.02
C GLU A 31 8.49 -1.24 -7.76
N THR A 32 8.15 -0.09 -7.17
CA THR A 32 7.25 -0.02 -6.01
C THR A 32 5.85 -0.57 -6.35
N LEU A 33 5.30 -0.19 -7.51
CA LEU A 33 4.02 -0.70 -8.00
C LEU A 33 4.06 -2.21 -8.28
N ASN A 34 5.12 -2.69 -8.95
CA ASN A 34 5.30 -4.11 -9.23
C ASN A 34 5.42 -4.95 -7.94
N THR A 35 6.10 -4.40 -6.93
CA THR A 35 6.21 -5.04 -5.62
C THR A 35 4.84 -5.16 -4.97
N TYR A 36 4.03 -4.09 -5.01
CA TYR A 36 2.66 -4.12 -4.49
C TYR A 36 1.77 -5.15 -5.21
N ILE A 37 1.81 -5.18 -6.56
CA ILE A 37 1.04 -6.14 -7.36
C ILE A 37 1.43 -7.58 -7.01
N THR A 38 2.72 -7.84 -6.85
CA THR A 38 3.24 -9.15 -6.43
C THR A 38 2.68 -9.57 -5.07
N ILE A 39 2.70 -8.66 -4.08
CA ILE A 39 2.14 -8.92 -2.74
C ILE A 39 0.64 -9.20 -2.84
N GLN A 40 -0.11 -8.37 -3.55
CA GLN A 40 -1.55 -8.53 -3.71
C GLN A 40 -1.90 -9.87 -4.36
N THR A 41 -1.17 -10.25 -5.41
CA THR A 41 -1.35 -11.54 -6.10
C THR A 41 -1.04 -12.72 -5.20
N HIS A 42 0.05 -12.62 -4.42
CA HIS A 42 0.42 -13.63 -3.44
C HIS A 42 -0.66 -13.80 -2.37
N VAL A 43 -1.14 -12.70 -1.77
CA VAL A 43 -2.20 -12.76 -0.75
C VAL A 43 -3.50 -13.34 -1.31
N ARG A 44 -3.89 -12.97 -2.53
CA ARG A 44 -5.06 -13.55 -3.20
C ARG A 44 -4.94 -15.06 -3.40
N LYS A 45 -3.75 -15.53 -3.75
CA LYS A 45 -3.49 -16.95 -4.00
C LYS A 45 -3.45 -17.78 -2.71
N HIS A 46 -2.84 -17.25 -1.65
CA HIS A 46 -2.55 -18.01 -0.42
C HIS A 46 -3.54 -17.75 0.72
N HIS A 47 -4.32 -16.67 0.65
CA HIS A 47 -5.31 -16.31 1.66
C HIS A 47 -6.65 -15.88 1.00
N PRO A 48 -7.28 -16.74 0.20
CA PRO A 48 -8.51 -16.40 -0.53
C PRO A 48 -9.65 -15.98 0.40
N ASP A 49 -9.85 -16.67 1.53
CA ASP A 49 -10.91 -16.35 2.50
C ASP A 49 -10.75 -14.96 3.12
N PHE A 50 -9.50 -14.59 3.41
CA PHE A 50 -9.17 -13.24 3.88
C PHE A 50 -9.54 -12.19 2.83
N VAL A 51 -9.23 -12.45 1.55
CA VAL A 51 -9.56 -11.51 0.47
C VAL A 51 -11.06 -11.40 0.26
N LEU A 52 -11.80 -12.52 0.28
CA LEU A 52 -13.25 -12.49 0.16
C LEU A 52 -13.90 -11.67 1.29
N HIS A 53 -13.44 -11.87 2.52
CA HIS A 53 -13.90 -11.07 3.66
C HIS A 53 -13.55 -9.59 3.49
N LEU A 54 -12.30 -9.27 3.12
CA LEU A 54 -11.84 -7.91 2.91
C LEU A 54 -12.60 -7.19 1.78
N ASP A 55 -12.88 -7.90 0.68
CA ASP A 55 -13.64 -7.39 -0.45
C ASP A 55 -15.11 -7.11 -0.06
N SER A 56 -15.73 -7.96 0.77
CA SER A 56 -17.06 -7.70 1.33
C SER A 56 -17.08 -6.42 2.16
N ILE A 57 -16.11 -6.24 3.06
CA ILE A 57 -16.03 -5.05 3.92
C ILE A 57 -15.78 -3.77 3.09
N LEU A 58 -15.05 -3.88 1.98
CA LEU A 58 -14.86 -2.77 1.04
C LEU A 58 -16.16 -2.41 0.31
N LEU A 59 -16.94 -3.42 -0.12
CA LEU A 59 -18.23 -3.21 -0.78
C LEU A 59 -19.26 -2.58 0.16
N ASP A 60 -19.20 -2.93 1.44
CA ASP A 60 -20.02 -2.32 2.50
C ASP A 60 -19.55 -0.90 2.90
N GLU A 61 -18.52 -0.36 2.22
CA GLU A 61 -17.92 0.96 2.45
C GLU A 61 -17.36 1.17 3.88
N ILE A 62 -17.18 0.10 4.65
CA ILE A 62 -16.62 0.15 6.01
C ILE A 62 -15.14 0.55 5.98
N ILE A 63 -14.42 0.12 4.94
CA ILE A 63 -13.03 0.49 4.69
C ILE A 63 -12.87 1.24 3.38
N THR A 64 -11.87 2.11 3.32
CA THR A 64 -11.49 2.81 2.09
C THR A 64 -10.60 1.94 1.20
N PRO A 65 -10.45 2.28 -0.10
CA PRO A 65 -9.50 1.60 -0.96
C PRO A 65 -8.05 1.66 -0.44
N ASN A 66 -7.65 2.70 0.30
CA ASN A 66 -6.30 2.77 0.87
C ASN A 66 -6.12 1.79 2.04
N GLU A 67 -7.14 1.62 2.87
CA GLU A 67 -7.16 0.64 3.96
C GLU A 67 -7.17 -0.78 3.40
N TRP A 68 -7.93 -1.03 2.33
CA TRP A 68 -7.92 -2.30 1.61
C TRP A 68 -6.52 -2.66 1.07
N ARG A 69 -5.84 -1.69 0.43
CA ARG A 69 -4.45 -1.88 -0.04
C ARG A 69 -3.49 -2.12 1.12
N ALA A 70 -3.68 -1.43 2.25
CA ALA A 70 -2.86 -1.62 3.45
C ALA A 70 -3.06 -3.02 4.03
N ALA A 71 -4.30 -3.52 4.09
CA ALA A 71 -4.62 -4.86 4.56
C ALA A 71 -3.89 -5.95 3.74
N HIS A 72 -3.85 -5.80 2.41
CA HIS A 72 -3.05 -6.67 1.54
C HIS A 72 -1.54 -6.64 1.89
N CYS A 73 -0.96 -5.46 2.11
CA CYS A 73 0.44 -5.35 2.49
C CYS A 73 0.73 -6.04 3.83
N PHE A 74 -0.11 -5.82 4.84
CA PHE A 74 0.06 -6.43 6.16
C PHE A 74 -0.10 -7.94 6.11
N LYS A 75 -1.13 -8.45 5.42
CA LYS A 75 -1.31 -9.90 5.26
C LYS A 75 -0.15 -10.55 4.50
N GLY A 76 0.45 -9.81 3.56
CA GLY A 76 1.69 -10.19 2.87
C GLY A 76 2.97 -10.05 3.71
N GLY A 77 2.86 -9.81 5.02
CA GLY A 77 3.99 -9.77 5.95
C GLY A 77 4.78 -8.46 5.94
N LYS A 78 4.24 -7.37 5.38
CA LYS A 78 4.91 -6.06 5.38
C LYS A 78 4.71 -5.32 6.69
N SER A 79 5.78 -4.70 7.18
CA SER A 79 5.72 -3.78 8.31
C SER A 79 4.98 -2.48 7.98
N THR A 80 4.60 -1.70 8.99
CA THR A 80 4.00 -0.36 8.84
C THR A 80 4.90 0.56 7.99
N LYS A 81 6.23 0.49 8.20
CA LYS A 81 7.22 1.27 7.46
C LYS A 81 7.26 0.88 5.97
N GLU A 82 7.31 -0.41 5.68
CA GLU A 82 7.31 -0.89 4.29
C GLU A 82 5.98 -0.55 3.59
N THR A 83 4.86 -0.76 4.28
CA THR A 83 3.52 -0.45 3.77
C THR A 83 3.36 1.04 3.46
N ALA A 84 3.87 1.92 4.33
CA ALA A 84 3.89 3.37 4.10
C ALA A 84 4.67 3.74 2.84
N ARG A 85 5.82 3.11 2.61
CA ARG A 85 6.61 3.31 1.38
C ARG A 85 5.85 2.83 0.15
N LEU A 86 5.34 1.59 0.17
CA LEU A 86 4.64 0.98 -0.96
C LEU A 86 3.38 1.75 -1.38
N LEU A 87 2.63 2.25 -0.42
CA LEU A 87 1.41 3.02 -0.66
C LEU A 87 1.66 4.52 -0.81
N SER A 88 2.91 4.96 -0.58
CA SER A 88 3.33 6.37 -0.57
C SER A 88 2.44 7.22 0.32
N LYS A 89 2.25 6.74 1.55
CA LYS A 89 1.51 7.39 2.63
C LYS A 89 2.44 7.66 3.81
N SER A 90 2.00 8.52 4.72
CA SER A 90 2.76 8.73 5.96
C SER A 90 2.69 7.50 6.86
N HIS A 91 3.76 7.29 7.64
CA HIS A 91 3.82 6.21 8.61
C HIS A 91 2.64 6.26 9.61
N THR A 92 2.30 7.47 10.08
CA THR A 92 1.16 7.71 10.97
C THR A 92 -0.16 7.27 10.36
N MET A 93 -0.42 7.62 9.10
CA MET A 93 -1.66 7.24 8.41
C MET A 93 -1.76 5.71 8.25
N ILE A 94 -0.67 5.04 7.91
CA ILE A 94 -0.65 3.57 7.85
C ILE A 94 -0.84 2.93 9.23
N GLY A 95 -0.29 3.54 10.29
CA GLY A 95 -0.54 3.10 11.67
C GLY A 95 -2.01 3.17 12.06
N LEU A 96 -2.71 4.25 11.68
CA LEU A 96 -4.16 4.39 11.89
C LEU A 96 -4.94 3.34 11.10
N HIS A 97 -4.57 3.09 9.83
CA HIS A 97 -5.19 2.02 9.05
C HIS A 97 -4.99 0.65 9.70
N ALA A 98 -3.79 0.35 10.21
CA ALA A 98 -3.52 -0.90 10.91
C ALA A 98 -4.39 -1.07 12.16
N ALA A 99 -4.53 -0.02 12.96
CA ALA A 99 -5.37 -0.02 14.15
C ALA A 99 -6.84 -0.31 13.80
N LYS A 100 -7.40 0.42 12.84
CA LYS A 100 -8.78 0.21 12.37
C LYS A 100 -9.00 -1.22 11.85
N LEU A 101 -8.07 -1.74 11.05
CA LEU A 101 -8.18 -3.10 10.51
C LEU A 101 -8.12 -4.19 11.60
N ARG A 102 -7.42 -3.94 12.72
CA ARG A 102 -7.43 -4.85 13.88
C ARG A 102 -8.74 -4.78 14.65
N GLU A 103 -9.31 -3.58 14.82
CA GLU A 103 -10.64 -3.41 15.43
C GLU A 103 -11.73 -4.14 14.65
N LEU A 104 -11.62 -4.12 13.32
CA LEU A 104 -12.50 -4.86 12.41
C LEU A 104 -12.18 -6.37 12.33
N LYS A 105 -11.21 -6.87 13.11
CA LYS A 105 -10.73 -8.27 13.10
C LYS A 105 -10.25 -8.77 11.73
N VAL A 106 -9.89 -7.85 10.83
CA VAL A 106 -9.29 -8.15 9.52
C VAL A 106 -7.83 -8.52 9.69
N LEU A 107 -7.12 -7.83 10.58
CA LEU A 107 -5.75 -8.15 10.97
C LEU A 107 -5.73 -8.74 12.37
N GLU A 108 -4.78 -9.63 12.60
CA GLU A 108 -4.51 -10.16 13.95
C GLU A 108 -4.02 -9.03 14.87
N ALA A 109 -4.38 -9.12 16.15
CA ALA A 109 -3.84 -8.24 17.16
C ALA A 109 -2.31 -8.38 17.21
N GLU A 110 -1.59 -7.27 17.43
CA GLU A 110 -0.15 -7.33 17.62
C GLU A 110 0.17 -8.24 18.80
N VAL A 111 0.79 -9.38 18.53
CA VAL A 111 1.51 -10.13 19.54
C VAL A 111 2.70 -9.27 19.91
N LYS A 112 2.63 -8.58 21.05
CA LYS A 112 3.81 -7.97 21.68
C LYS A 112 4.83 -9.09 21.83
N LYS A 113 5.86 -9.11 20.99
CA LYS A 113 7.07 -9.87 21.29
C LYS A 113 7.80 -9.07 22.36
N GLU A 114 7.73 -9.58 23.59
CA GLU A 114 8.58 -9.21 24.72
C GLU A 114 10.06 -9.45 24.39
#